data_AF-A0A658BPN5-F1
#
_entry.id   AF-A0A658BPN5-F1
#
_cell.length_a   1.000
_cell.length_b   1.000
_cell.length_c   1.000
_cell.angle_alpha   90.00
_cell.angle_beta   90.00
_cell.angle_gamma   90.00
#
_symmetry.space_group_name_H-M   'P 1'
#
loop_
_entity.id
_entity.type
_entity.pdbx_description
1 polymer ?
#
loop_
_entity_poly.entity_id
_entity_poly.type
_entity_poly.pdbx_seq_one_letter_code
_entity_poly.pdbx_strand_id
1 'polypeptide(L)'
;MTLLALSLMQISGMAAAASEFKIGFVNTERVFREAAPAQKAQKKLEKEFATRDQELQKMAKQAKDLQAYLEREGVTISDTERRNKERDLANLNRDFQRAQREFREDLNLRRNEELSAVQERANKAIIAIAEAEKFDLILQEAVYASHRIDVTEKVLKALAEK
;
A
#
# COMPACT_ATOMS: atom_id res chain seq x y z
N MET A 1 -74.18 14.79 41.06
CA MET A 1 -74.27 15.51 39.76
C MET A 1 -73.48 16.80 39.91
N THR A 2 -72.33 17.01 39.30
CA THR A 2 -71.65 16.28 38.22
C THR A 2 -70.19 16.70 38.28
N LEU A 3 -69.27 15.73 38.33
CA LEU A 3 -67.82 15.96 38.28
C LEU A 3 -67.45 16.57 36.92
N LEU A 4 -66.70 17.68 36.93
CA LEU A 4 -65.93 18.12 35.77
C LEU A 4 -64.45 18.04 36.15
N ALA A 5 -63.89 16.85 35.95
CA ALA A 5 -62.50 16.55 36.23
C ALA A 5 -61.60 17.26 35.22
N LEU A 6 -60.65 18.02 35.76
CA LEU A 6 -59.58 18.73 35.09
C LEU A 6 -58.60 17.72 34.45
N SER A 7 -58.82 17.34 33.19
CA SER A 7 -57.89 16.49 32.43
C SER A 7 -56.77 17.33 31.83
N LEU A 8 -55.77 17.65 32.66
CA LEU A 8 -54.46 18.12 32.21
C LEU A 8 -53.75 16.95 31.52
N MET A 9 -54.07 16.74 30.23
CA MET A 9 -53.48 15.68 29.42
C MET A 9 -52.02 16.06 29.14
N GLN A 10 -51.11 15.51 29.94
CA GLN A 10 -49.67 15.61 29.72
C GLN A 10 -49.35 15.06 28.33
N ILE A 11 -48.99 15.95 27.42
CA ILE A 11 -48.25 15.57 26.21
C ILE A 11 -46.84 15.26 26.69
N SER A 12 -46.66 14.05 27.22
CA SER A 12 -45.34 13.45 27.37
C SER A 12 -44.82 13.26 25.97
N GLY A 13 -44.03 14.21 25.50
CA GLY A 13 -43.27 14.08 24.27
C GLY A 13 -42.44 12.81 24.39
N MET A 14 -42.92 11.73 23.79
CA MET A 14 -42.07 10.64 23.34
C MET A 14 -41.13 11.26 22.32
N ALA A 15 -40.04 11.85 22.81
CA ALA A 15 -38.83 11.96 22.03
C ALA A 15 -38.53 10.51 21.64
N ALA A 16 -38.91 10.15 20.41
CA ALA A 16 -38.50 8.89 19.83
C ALA A 16 -36.99 8.85 20.00
N ALA A 17 -36.51 7.96 20.86
CA ALA A 17 -35.12 7.57 20.91
C ALA A 17 -34.85 6.85 19.59
N ALA A 18 -34.73 7.63 18.51
CA ALA A 18 -34.18 7.17 17.27
C ALA A 18 -32.76 6.74 17.64
N SER A 19 -32.50 5.44 17.57
CA SER A 19 -31.15 4.89 17.58
C SER A 19 -30.36 5.70 16.55
N GLU A 20 -29.47 6.57 17.04
CA GLU A 20 -28.69 7.47 16.19
C GLU A 20 -27.85 6.59 15.25
N PHE A 21 -28.19 6.61 13.96
CA PHE A 21 -27.50 5.83 12.95
C PHE A 21 -26.03 6.27 12.89
N LYS A 22 -25.11 5.36 13.20
CA LYS A 22 -23.70 5.68 13.43
C LYS A 22 -22.87 5.30 12.21
N ILE A 23 -22.44 6.33 11.47
CA ILE A 23 -21.59 6.20 10.30
C ILE A 23 -20.15 6.55 10.67
N GLY A 24 -19.20 5.72 10.22
CA GLY A 24 -17.78 5.96 10.26
C GLY A 24 -17.20 6.17 8.86
N PHE A 25 -16.02 6.77 8.80
CA PHE A 25 -15.21 6.91 7.60
C PHE A 25 -13.79 6.44 7.87
N VAL A 26 -13.20 5.73 6.92
CA VAL A 26 -11.79 5.33 6.96
C VAL A 26 -11.08 5.73 5.68
N ASN A 27 -9.94 6.38 5.81
CA ASN A 27 -9.05 6.65 4.69
C ASN A 27 -8.12 5.44 4.48
N THR A 28 -8.52 4.55 3.58
CA THR A 28 -7.79 3.31 3.32
C THR A 28 -6.40 3.56 2.73
N GLU A 29 -6.21 4.58 1.88
CA GLU A 29 -4.90 4.94 1.34
C GLU A 29 -3.91 5.34 2.45
N ARG A 30 -4.41 6.11 3.42
CA ARG A 30 -3.64 6.52 4.58
C ARG A 30 -3.31 5.33 5.48
N VAL A 31 -4.26 4.43 5.71
CA VAL A 31 -4.02 3.17 6.43
C VAL A 31 -2.90 2.38 5.75
N PHE A 32 -2.95 2.19 4.43
CA PHE A 32 -1.91 1.42 3.73
C PHE A 32 -0.55 2.09 3.72
N ARG A 33 -0.48 3.42 3.76
CA ARG A 33 0.80 4.15 3.81
C ARG A 33 1.40 4.19 5.20
N GLU A 34 0.56 4.34 6.24
CA GLU A 34 1.02 4.64 7.60
C GLU A 34 0.97 3.43 8.56
N ALA A 35 0.22 2.37 8.24
CA ALA A 35 0.11 1.21 9.12
C ALA A 35 1.48 0.53 9.32
N ALA A 36 1.79 0.18 10.57
CA ALA A 36 3.04 -0.48 10.93
C ALA A 36 3.29 -1.80 10.14
N PRO A 37 2.27 -2.67 9.89
CA PRO A 37 2.44 -3.83 9.03
C PRO A 37 2.86 -3.48 7.60
N ALA A 38 2.36 -2.37 7.04
CA ALA A 38 2.72 -1.93 5.70
C ALA A 38 4.16 -1.43 5.62
N GLN A 39 4.59 -0.62 6.61
CA GLN A 39 5.99 -0.19 6.71
C GLN A 39 6.96 -1.36 6.90
N LYS A 40 6.55 -2.37 7.68
CA LYS A 40 7.33 -3.60 7.88
C LYS A 40 7.44 -4.43 6.60
N ALA A 41 6.34 -4.59 5.87
CA ALA A 41 6.31 -5.22 4.56
C ALA A 41 7.25 -4.52 3.57
N GLN A 42 7.20 -3.18 3.51
CA GLN A 42 8.07 -2.39 2.65
C GLN A 42 9.56 -2.64 2.95
N LYS A 43 9.97 -2.57 4.23
CA LYS A 43 11.36 -2.85 4.64
C LYS A 43 11.78 -4.30 4.33
N LYS A 44 10.85 -5.25 4.46
CA LYS A 44 11.09 -6.66 4.14
C LYS A 44 11.35 -6.82 2.63
N LEU A 45 10.53 -6.22 1.79
CA LEU A 45 10.71 -6.22 0.33
C LEU A 45 12.03 -5.56 -0.08
N GLU A 46 12.36 -4.41 0.50
CA GLU A 46 13.64 -3.74 0.26
C GLU A 46 14.82 -4.65 0.58
N LYS A 47 14.80 -5.32 1.75
CA LYS A 47 15.87 -6.24 2.14
C LYS A 47 15.95 -7.47 1.23
N GLU A 48 14.80 -8.03 0.86
CA GLU A 48 14.71 -9.23 0.03
C GLU A 48 15.22 -8.98 -1.39
N PHE A 49 14.97 -7.79 -1.94
CA PHE A 49 15.32 -7.43 -3.31
C PHE A 49 16.63 -6.64 -3.43
N ALA A 50 17.24 -6.21 -2.33
CA ALA A 50 18.45 -5.38 -2.32
C ALA A 50 19.60 -5.97 -3.14
N THR A 51 19.89 -7.27 -2.98
CA THR A 51 20.99 -7.92 -3.70
C THR A 51 20.74 -7.91 -5.22
N ARG A 52 19.51 -8.22 -5.66
CA ARG A 52 19.18 -8.25 -7.08
C ARG A 52 19.16 -6.85 -7.70
N ASP A 53 18.74 -5.84 -6.93
CA ASP A 53 18.83 -4.44 -7.37
C ASP A 53 20.30 -4.02 -7.56
N GLN A 54 21.18 -4.37 -6.62
CA GLN A 54 22.63 -4.12 -6.76
C GLN A 54 23.25 -4.84 -7.96
N GLU A 55 22.83 -6.08 -8.23
CA GLU A 55 23.27 -6.83 -9.42
C GLU A 55 22.83 -6.15 -10.71
N LEU A 56 21.57 -5.69 -10.79
CA LEU A 56 21.08 -4.93 -11.95
C LEU A 56 21.85 -3.63 -12.16
N GLN A 57 22.13 -2.88 -11.09
CA GLN A 57 22.94 -1.66 -11.15
C GLN A 57 24.36 -1.96 -11.65
N LYS A 58 24.95 -3.06 -11.18
CA LYS A 58 26.28 -3.50 -11.63
C LYS A 58 26.29 -3.87 -13.12
N MET A 59 25.32 -4.65 -13.59
CA MET A 59 25.19 -5.00 -15.01
C MET A 59 25.01 -3.76 -15.89
N ALA A 60 24.14 -2.83 -15.47
CA ALA A 60 23.92 -1.57 -16.18
C ALA A 60 25.19 -0.73 -16.28
N LYS A 61 25.96 -0.64 -15.18
CA LYS A 61 27.25 0.05 -15.17
C LYS A 61 28.26 -0.63 -16.09
N GLN A 62 28.38 -1.96 -16.04
CA GLN A 62 29.31 -2.71 -16.90
C GLN A 62 28.97 -2.53 -18.39
N ALA A 63 27.68 -2.53 -18.76
CA ALA A 63 27.25 -2.30 -20.13
C ALA A 63 27.61 -0.89 -20.60
N LYS A 64 27.36 0.12 -19.76
CA LYS A 64 27.71 1.51 -20.04
C LYS A 64 29.22 1.70 -20.20
N ASP A 65 30.01 1.12 -19.31
CA ASP A 65 31.48 1.22 -19.34
C ASP A 65 32.05 0.54 -20.61
N LEU A 66 31.51 -0.62 -20.99
CA LEU A 66 31.94 -1.34 -22.19
C LEU A 66 31.52 -0.64 -23.49
N GLN A 67 30.31 -0.06 -23.52
CA GLN A 67 29.85 0.79 -24.63
C GLN A 67 30.77 2.00 -24.80
N ALA A 68 31.06 2.74 -23.72
CA ALA A 68 31.95 3.89 -23.75
C ALA A 68 33.39 3.51 -24.18
N TYR A 69 33.88 2.35 -23.76
CA TYR A 69 35.16 1.81 -24.20
C TYR A 69 35.18 1.55 -25.71
N LEU A 70 34.17 0.87 -26.25
CA LEU A 70 34.06 0.59 -27.69
C LEU A 70 33.94 1.86 -28.53
N GLU A 71 33.26 2.89 -28.03
CA GLU A 71 33.16 4.19 -28.70
C GLU A 71 34.51 4.92 -28.76
N ARG A 72 35.29 4.88 -27.67
CA ARG A 72 36.56 5.61 -27.56
C ARG A 72 37.74 4.86 -28.19
N GLU A 73 37.88 3.58 -27.86
CA GLU A 73 39.04 2.74 -28.20
C GLU A 73 38.73 1.75 -29.32
N GLY A 74 37.50 1.67 -29.81
CA GLY A 74 37.14 0.65 -30.80
C GLY A 74 38.04 0.72 -32.04
N VAL A 75 38.38 1.93 -32.51
CA VAL A 75 39.19 2.13 -33.73
C VAL A 75 40.68 1.89 -33.51
N THR A 76 41.13 1.79 -32.25
CA THR A 76 42.54 1.60 -31.88
C THR A 76 42.87 0.13 -31.57
N ILE A 77 41.88 -0.67 -31.18
CA ILE A 77 42.03 -2.11 -30.91
C ILE A 77 41.90 -2.97 -32.18
N SER A 78 42.31 -4.23 -32.09
CA SER A 78 42.17 -5.18 -33.21
C SER A 78 40.71 -5.52 -33.52
N ASP A 79 40.41 -5.87 -34.78
CA ASP A 79 39.07 -6.29 -35.20
C ASP A 79 38.54 -7.48 -34.40
N THR A 80 39.40 -8.45 -34.06
CA THR A 80 39.03 -9.61 -33.24
C THR A 80 38.65 -9.18 -31.83
N GLU A 81 39.43 -8.31 -31.20
CA GLU A 81 39.13 -7.82 -29.86
C GLU A 81 37.85 -6.96 -29.83
N ARG A 82 37.67 -6.09 -30.83
CA ARG A 82 36.45 -5.31 -31.01
C ARG A 82 35.22 -6.21 -31.10
N ARG A 83 35.23 -7.21 -31.99
CA ARG A 83 34.11 -8.14 -32.17
C ARG A 83 33.79 -8.93 -30.91
N ASN A 84 34.81 -9.31 -30.13
CA ASN A 84 34.60 -9.99 -28.85
C ASN A 84 33.89 -9.07 -27.84
N LYS A 85 34.37 -7.82 -27.68
CA LYS A 85 33.73 -6.84 -26.78
C LYS A 85 32.31 -6.45 -27.22
N GLU A 86 32.05 -6.33 -28.52
CA GLU A 86 30.70 -6.12 -29.05
C GLU A 86 29.76 -7.28 -28.71
N ARG A 87 30.25 -8.52 -28.82
CA ARG A 87 29.50 -9.71 -28.41
C ARG A 87 29.24 -9.74 -26.91
N ASP A 88 30.24 -9.42 -26.09
CA ASP A 88 30.11 -9.35 -24.63
C ASP A 88 29.07 -8.30 -24.22
N LEU A 89 29.09 -7.13 -24.86
CA LEU A 89 28.09 -6.09 -24.65
C LEU A 89 26.69 -6.55 -25.05
N ALA A 90 26.55 -7.21 -26.20
CA ALA A 90 25.27 -7.75 -26.65
C ALA A 90 24.72 -8.81 -25.68
N ASN A 91 25.59 -9.67 -25.15
CA ASN A 91 25.21 -10.68 -24.15
C ASN A 91 24.79 -10.02 -22.83
N LEU A 92 25.60 -9.09 -22.32
CA LEU A 92 25.31 -8.36 -21.07
C LEU A 92 24.00 -7.59 -21.16
N ASN A 93 23.69 -6.95 -22.30
CA ASN A 93 22.42 -6.28 -22.51
C ASN A 93 21.22 -7.24 -22.49
N ARG A 94 21.35 -8.42 -23.10
CA ARG A 94 20.30 -9.45 -23.07
C ARG A 94 20.07 -9.97 -21.65
N ASP A 95 21.15 -10.23 -20.92
CA ASP A 95 21.10 -10.72 -19.53
C ASP A 95 20.49 -9.66 -18.60
N PHE A 96 20.91 -8.40 -18.72
CA PHE A 96 20.33 -7.28 -17.99
C PHE A 96 18.83 -7.15 -18.23
N GLN A 97 18.39 -7.19 -19.50
CA GLN A 97 16.96 -7.10 -19.83
C GLN A 97 16.15 -8.27 -19.26
N ARG A 98 16.71 -9.49 -19.27
CA ARG A 98 16.08 -10.66 -18.67
C ARG A 98 15.95 -10.50 -17.15
N ALA A 99 17.06 -10.22 -16.47
CA ALA A 99 17.09 -10.02 -15.03
C ALA A 99 16.16 -8.87 -14.58
N GLN A 100 16.09 -7.78 -15.36
CA GLN A 100 15.22 -6.65 -15.08
C GLN A 100 13.73 -6.98 -15.21
N ARG A 101 13.34 -7.88 -16.13
CA ARG A 101 11.96 -8.36 -16.23
C ARG A 101 11.61 -9.23 -15.03
N GLU A 102 12.43 -10.24 -14.76
CA GLU A 102 12.25 -11.15 -13.62
C GLU A 102 12.18 -10.38 -12.30
N PHE A 103 13.09 -9.42 -12.08
CA PHE A 103 13.07 -8.58 -10.88
C PHE A 103 11.75 -7.81 -10.73
N ARG A 104 11.24 -7.21 -11.82
CA ARG A 104 9.98 -6.46 -11.78
C ARG A 104 8.78 -7.35 -11.52
N GLU A 105 8.74 -8.52 -12.16
CA GLU A 105 7.67 -9.51 -11.98
C GLU A 105 7.64 -10.01 -10.54
N ASP A 106 8.78 -10.47 -10.03
CA ASP A 106 8.91 -10.97 -8.67
C ASP A 106 8.62 -9.89 -7.62
N LEU A 107 9.12 -8.67 -7.81
CA LEU A 107 8.88 -7.56 -6.89
C LEU A 107 7.39 -7.19 -6.87
N ASN A 108 6.73 -7.18 -8.03
CA ASN A 108 5.30 -6.91 -8.10
C ASN A 108 4.47 -8.02 -7.44
N LEU A 109 4.82 -9.29 -7.67
CA LEU A 109 4.18 -10.42 -7.02
C LEU A 109 4.29 -10.32 -5.49
N ARG A 110 5.52 -10.18 -4.99
CA ARG A 110 5.77 -10.07 -3.54
C ARG A 110 5.13 -8.83 -2.93
N ARG A 111 5.13 -7.70 -3.64
CA ARG A 111 4.42 -6.49 -3.20
C ARG A 111 2.92 -6.74 -3.07
N ASN A 112 2.30 -7.38 -4.05
CA ASN A 112 0.86 -7.66 -4.04
C ASN A 112 0.48 -8.63 -2.90
N GLU A 113 1.30 -9.64 -2.63
CA GLU A 113 1.11 -10.56 -1.51
C GLU A 113 1.16 -9.83 -0.16
N GLU A 114 2.19 -9.01 0.06
CA GLU A 114 2.34 -8.26 1.31
C GLU A 114 1.22 -7.22 1.47
N LEU A 115 0.84 -6.50 0.40
CA LEU A 115 -0.28 -5.56 0.43
C LEU A 115 -1.62 -6.25 0.73
N SER A 116 -1.86 -7.42 0.13
CA SER A 116 -3.06 -8.21 0.41
C SER A 116 -3.13 -8.62 1.89
N ALA A 117 -1.99 -9.01 2.48
CA ALA A 117 -1.91 -9.33 3.90
C ALA A 117 -2.13 -8.10 4.81
N VAL A 118 -1.72 -6.90 4.39
CA VAL A 118 -2.02 -5.65 5.10
C VAL A 118 -3.52 -5.34 5.00
N GLN A 119 -4.12 -5.49 3.82
CA GLN A 119 -5.55 -5.27 3.59
C GLN A 119 -6.42 -6.21 4.43
N GLU A 120 -6.07 -7.50 4.51
CA GLU A 120 -6.80 -8.44 5.35
C GLU A 120 -6.76 -8.01 6.84
N ARG A 121 -5.59 -7.58 7.34
CA ARG A 121 -5.45 -7.08 8.71
C ARG A 121 -6.24 -5.80 8.94
N ALA A 122 -6.19 -4.86 8.00
CA ALA A 122 -6.94 -3.61 8.07
C ALA A 122 -8.44 -3.86 8.12
N ASN A 123 -8.96 -4.74 7.26
CA ASN A 123 -10.37 -5.13 7.26
C ASN A 123 -10.80 -5.73 8.59
N LYS A 124 -10.01 -6.64 9.17
CA LYS A 124 -10.28 -7.21 10.50
C LYS A 124 -10.28 -6.14 11.60
N ALA A 125 -9.35 -5.19 11.55
CA ALA A 125 -9.31 -4.09 12.50
C ALA A 125 -10.54 -3.16 12.38
N ILE A 126 -10.94 -2.83 11.14
CA ILE A 126 -12.13 -2.01 10.86
C ILE A 126 -13.39 -2.71 11.40
N ILE A 127 -13.57 -4.01 11.15
CA ILE A 127 -14.72 -4.77 11.66
C ILE A 127 -14.74 -4.78 13.19
N ALA A 128 -13.60 -5.06 13.83
CA ALA A 128 -13.51 -5.05 15.29
C ALA A 128 -13.86 -3.68 15.90
N ILE A 129 -13.42 -2.59 15.27
CA ILE A 129 -13.77 -1.22 15.69
C ILE A 129 -15.27 -0.96 15.46
N ALA A 130 -15.80 -1.38 14.31
CA ALA A 130 -17.21 -1.23 13.98
C ALA A 130 -18.11 -1.89 15.04
N GLU A 131 -17.82 -3.14 15.40
CA GLU A 131 -18.56 -3.90 16.40
C GLU A 131 -18.41 -3.30 17.81
N ALA A 132 -17.17 -2.98 18.22
CA ALA A 132 -16.90 -2.45 19.55
C ALA A 132 -17.58 -1.08 19.79
N GLU A 133 -17.63 -0.25 18.76
CA GLU A 133 -18.21 1.08 18.84
C GLU A 133 -19.64 1.18 18.28
N LYS A 134 -20.23 0.04 17.86
CA LYS A 134 -21.59 -0.05 17.31
C LYS A 134 -21.83 0.88 16.12
N PHE A 135 -20.89 0.88 15.16
CA PHE A 135 -21.12 1.52 13.88
C PHE A 135 -22.08 0.69 13.03
N ASP A 136 -23.04 1.35 12.38
CA ASP A 136 -23.93 0.72 11.41
C ASP A 136 -23.27 0.61 10.02
N LEU A 137 -22.36 1.55 9.71
CA LEU A 137 -21.69 1.62 8.41
C LEU A 137 -20.32 2.29 8.54
N ILE A 138 -19.31 1.77 7.84
CA ILE A 138 -18.03 2.45 7.64
C ILE A 138 -17.81 2.63 6.14
N LEU A 139 -17.61 3.88 5.72
CA LEU A 139 -17.34 4.25 4.33
C LEU A 139 -15.84 4.39 4.09
N GLN A 140 -15.38 3.98 2.91
CA GLN A 140 -13.97 4.07 2.50
C GLN A 140 -13.74 5.16 1.44
N GLU A 141 -14.77 5.49 0.66
CA GLU A 141 -14.71 6.47 -0.41
C GLU A 141 -15.69 7.61 -0.13
N ALA A 142 -15.16 8.81 0.07
CA ALA A 142 -15.94 10.02 0.27
C ALA A 142 -15.16 11.23 -0.26
N VAL A 143 -15.86 12.17 -0.92
CA VAL A 143 -15.28 13.46 -1.32
C VAL A 143 -14.93 14.31 -0.10
N TYR A 144 -15.73 14.19 0.96
CA TYR A 144 -15.52 14.86 2.24
C TYR A 144 -16.07 13.99 3.38
N ALA A 145 -15.29 13.86 4.45
CA ALA A 145 -15.72 13.27 5.71
C ALA A 145 -15.27 14.19 6.85
N SER A 146 -16.19 14.52 7.76
CA SER A 146 -15.82 15.32 8.94
C SER A 146 -14.94 14.49 9.88
N HIS A 147 -13.98 15.13 10.56
CA HIS A 147 -13.13 14.46 11.57
C HIS A 147 -13.90 13.70 12.64
N ARG A 148 -15.15 14.10 12.96
CA ARG A 148 -16.00 13.44 13.96
C ARG A 148 -16.28 11.97 13.63
N ILE A 149 -16.42 11.64 12.34
CA ILE A 149 -16.74 10.28 11.88
C ILE A 149 -15.51 9.53 11.36
N ASP A 150 -14.36 10.20 11.28
CA ASP A 150 -13.12 9.60 10.80
C ASP A 150 -12.52 8.68 11.88
N VAL A 151 -12.44 7.38 11.56
CA VAL A 151 -11.88 6.34 12.41
C VAL A 151 -10.48 5.90 11.97
N THR A 152 -9.87 6.57 10.99
CA THR A 152 -8.56 6.21 10.41
C THR A 152 -7.48 6.05 11.47
N GLU A 153 -7.37 7.00 12.41
CA GLU A 153 -6.41 6.92 13.51
C GLU A 153 -6.63 5.71 14.43
N LYS A 154 -7.89 5.34 14.66
CA LYS A 154 -8.22 4.17 15.48
C LYS A 154 -7.78 2.88 14.79
N VAL A 155 -8.01 2.81 13.47
CA VAL A 155 -7.56 1.68 12.64
C VAL A 155 -6.04 1.58 12.64
N LEU A 156 -5.34 2.70 12.45
CA LEU A 156 -3.87 2.75 12.51
C LEU A 156 -3.32 2.26 13.85
N LYS A 157 -3.91 2.68 14.97
CA LYS A 157 -3.53 2.22 16.31
C LYS A 157 -3.79 0.73 16.50
N ALA A 158 -4.97 0.25 16.11
CA ALA A 158 -5.31 -1.18 16.19
C ALA A 158 -4.37 -2.08 15.37
N LEU A 159 -3.81 -1.54 14.27
CA LEU A 159 -2.81 -2.22 13.45
C LEU A 159 -1.38 -2.13 13.99
N ALA A 160 -1.10 -1.21 14.90
CA ALA A 160 0.22 -1.06 15.54
C ALA A 160 0.35 -1.93 16.80
N GLU A 161 -0.75 -2.22 17.48
CA GLU A 161 -0.79 -3.00 18.74
C GLU A 161 -0.75 -4.53 18.53
N LYS A 162 -0.73 -5.02 17.29
CA LYS A 162 -0.68 -6.43 16.90
C LYS A 162 0.47 -6.72 15.93
#